data_AF-A0A443KNM6-F1
#
_entry.id   AF-A0A443KNM6-F1
#
_cell.length_a   1.000
_cell.length_b   1.000
_cell.length_c   1.000
_cell.angle_alpha   90.00
_cell.angle_beta   90.00
_cell.angle_gamma   90.00
#
_symmetry.space_group_name_H-M   'P 1'
#
loop_
_entity.id
_entity.type
_entity.pdbx_description
1 polymer ?
#
loop_
_entity_poly.entity_id
_entity_poly.type
_entity_poly.pdbx_seq_one_letter_code
_entity_poly.pdbx_strand_id
1 'polypeptide(L)'
;MEQIHDIPANRPWSGLVKKGQTIRIIDSYGQQAIDTIFYNAHDVGERYSSQDTMREQNGAYITTGTKLMSSEGNVMLTVTADTSGRHDTNAGCCSCESNTVRFGHDTRHLHACRDNFILELARHGMTKRDIVPNINFFMNVPISQNGAMTIDDGISAPGDHVEMLAAMDVLCVISNCPQINNPCNGFDPTPIRVVIRG
;
A
#
# COMPACT_ATOMS: atom_id res chain seq x y z
N MET A 1 -6.21 0.53 -23.24
CA MET A 1 -5.37 1.76 -23.27
C MET A 1 -4.30 1.64 -22.18
N GLU A 2 -3.12 2.25 -22.30
CA GLU A 2 -2.10 2.22 -21.23
C GLU A 2 -1.93 3.63 -20.63
N GLN A 3 -2.00 3.72 -19.30
CA GLN A 3 -1.76 4.95 -18.54
C GLN A 3 -0.56 4.74 -17.62
N ILE A 4 0.41 5.65 -17.65
CA ILE A 4 1.64 5.57 -16.86
C ILE A 4 1.71 6.79 -15.94
N HIS A 5 2.00 6.54 -14.67
CA HIS A 5 2.13 7.57 -13.64
C HIS A 5 3.44 7.36 -12.88
N ASP A 6 4.33 8.34 -12.95
CA ASP A 6 5.51 8.39 -12.08
C ASP A 6 5.17 9.20 -10.83
N ILE A 7 5.20 8.54 -9.67
CA ILE A 7 4.85 9.13 -8.38
C ILE A 7 6.16 9.51 -7.68
N PRO A 8 6.42 10.81 -7.42
CA PRO A 8 7.64 11.23 -6.76
C PRO A 8 7.78 10.61 -5.36
N ALA A 9 9.02 10.51 -4.88
CA ALA A 9 9.30 10.17 -3.49
C ALA A 9 8.46 11.03 -2.53
N ASN A 10 7.98 10.42 -1.45
CA ASN A 10 7.23 11.09 -0.39
C ASN A 10 5.86 11.66 -0.81
N ARG A 11 5.37 11.40 -2.03
CA ARG A 11 4.12 11.99 -2.52
C ARG A 11 2.95 11.01 -2.51
N PRO A 12 1.73 11.50 -2.30
CA PRO A 12 0.54 10.71 -2.52
C PRO A 12 0.17 10.67 -4.00
N TRP A 13 -0.65 9.70 -4.36
CA TRP A 13 -1.32 9.63 -5.65
C TRP A 13 -2.61 8.82 -5.51
N SER A 14 -3.60 9.12 -6.36
CA SER A 14 -4.75 8.25 -6.54
C SER A 14 -5.15 8.13 -8.00
N GLY A 15 -5.78 7.01 -8.35
CA GLY A 15 -6.23 6.73 -9.70
C GLY A 15 -7.38 5.72 -9.75
N LEU A 16 -8.23 5.88 -10.76
CA LEU A 16 -9.33 4.96 -11.04
C LEU A 16 -8.82 3.76 -11.84
N VAL A 17 -9.08 2.56 -11.35
CA VAL A 17 -8.87 1.30 -12.07
C VAL A 17 -10.23 0.68 -12.31
N LYS A 18 -10.67 0.63 -13.57
CA LYS A 18 -11.99 0.08 -13.92
C LYS A 18 -11.97 -1.44 -13.86
N LYS A 19 -13.13 -2.05 -13.64
CA LYS A 19 -13.32 -3.49 -13.72
C LYS A 19 -12.73 -4.05 -15.01
N GLY A 20 -11.95 -5.12 -14.89
CA GLY A 20 -11.24 -5.76 -15.99
C GLY A 20 -9.92 -5.10 -16.38
N GLN A 21 -9.60 -3.92 -15.85
CA GLN A 21 -8.27 -3.32 -15.99
C GLN A 21 -7.29 -3.95 -15.01
N THR A 22 -6.01 -3.90 -15.36
CA THR A 22 -4.92 -4.22 -14.44
C THR A 22 -4.25 -2.96 -13.95
N ILE A 23 -3.83 -2.98 -12.69
CA ILE A 23 -2.93 -1.99 -12.10
C ILE A 23 -1.63 -2.69 -11.71
N ARG A 24 -0.50 -2.13 -12.14
CA ARG A 24 0.83 -2.58 -11.78
C ARG A 24 1.54 -1.48 -11.02
N ILE A 25 2.05 -1.80 -9.84
CA ILE A 25 2.89 -0.92 -9.03
C ILE A 25 4.33 -1.44 -9.15
N ILE A 26 5.25 -0.57 -9.51
CA ILE A 26 6.65 -0.89 -9.81
C ILE A 26 7.54 -0.08 -8.88
N ASP A 27 8.33 -0.77 -8.07
CA ASP A 27 9.43 -0.17 -7.36
C ASP A 27 10.59 0.06 -8.35
N SER A 28 10.81 1.32 -8.72
CA SER A 28 11.75 1.66 -9.80
C SER A 28 13.21 1.61 -9.37
N TYR A 29 13.48 1.67 -8.06
CA TYR A 29 14.83 1.81 -7.49
C TYR A 29 15.16 0.74 -6.45
N GLY A 30 14.19 -0.09 -6.06
CA GLY A 30 14.35 -1.11 -5.05
C GLY A 30 14.12 -0.57 -3.64
N GLN A 31 13.81 -1.48 -2.73
CA GLN A 31 13.51 -1.27 -1.31
C GLN A 31 12.36 -0.32 -0.97
N GLN A 32 11.71 0.40 -1.90
CA GLN A 32 10.68 1.38 -1.57
C GLN A 32 9.39 0.72 -1.11
N ALA A 33 8.96 0.97 0.13
CA ALA A 33 7.65 0.62 0.64
C ALA A 33 6.55 1.54 0.07
N ILE A 34 5.41 0.94 -0.28
CA ILE A 34 4.31 1.64 -0.93
C ILE A 34 3.00 1.30 -0.22
N ASP A 35 2.58 2.21 0.65
CA ASP A 35 1.35 2.10 1.41
C ASP A 35 0.15 2.35 0.48
N THR A 36 -0.74 1.37 0.34
CA THR A 36 -1.84 1.40 -0.64
C THR A 36 -3.18 1.01 -0.01
N ILE A 37 -4.23 1.76 -0.34
CA ILE A 37 -5.62 1.48 0.05
C ILE A 37 -6.49 1.47 -1.21
N PHE A 38 -7.47 0.57 -1.24
CA PHE A 38 -8.47 0.49 -2.31
C PHE A 38 -9.87 0.78 -1.76
N TYR A 39 -10.67 1.51 -2.54
CA TYR A 39 -12.08 1.78 -2.27
C TYR A 39 -12.90 1.39 -3.50
N ASN A 40 -14.17 1.01 -3.32
CA ASN A 40 -15.09 0.94 -4.44
C ASN A 40 -15.25 2.37 -4.99
N ALA A 41 -15.07 2.53 -6.30
CA ALA A 41 -15.08 3.84 -6.95
C ALA A 41 -16.47 4.53 -6.94
N HIS A 42 -17.53 3.75 -6.75
CA HIS A 42 -18.92 4.24 -6.73
C HIS A 42 -19.49 4.38 -5.32
N ASP A 43 -18.85 3.77 -4.32
CA ASP A 43 -19.19 3.92 -2.91
C ASP A 43 -17.95 3.72 -2.03
N VAL A 44 -17.37 4.82 -1.56
CA VAL A 44 -16.17 4.78 -0.68
C VAL A 44 -16.47 4.22 0.72
N GLY A 45 -17.74 3.95 1.04
CA GLY A 45 -18.12 3.16 2.21
C GLY A 45 -17.59 1.73 2.14
N GLU A 46 -17.59 1.13 0.94
CA GLU A 46 -16.99 -0.16 0.65
C GLU A 46 -15.49 0.01 0.34
N ARG A 47 -14.64 -0.60 1.17
CA ARG A 47 -13.19 -0.39 1.14
C ARG A 47 -12.41 -1.63 1.49
N TYR A 48 -11.13 -1.65 1.16
CA TYR A 48 -10.24 -2.76 1.46
C TYR A 48 -10.31 -3.18 2.92
N SER A 49 -10.40 -4.49 3.16
CA SER A 49 -10.35 -5.11 4.48
C SER A 49 -9.17 -6.07 4.55
N SER A 50 -8.15 -5.69 5.33
CA SER A 50 -7.00 -6.58 5.60
C SER A 50 -7.44 -7.84 6.32
N GLN A 51 -8.41 -7.74 7.23
CA GLN A 51 -8.90 -8.85 8.04
C GLN A 51 -9.64 -9.88 7.18
N ASP A 52 -10.57 -9.43 6.33
CA ASP A 52 -11.29 -10.33 5.43
C ASP A 52 -10.36 -10.93 4.38
N THR A 53 -9.37 -10.17 3.90
CA THR A 53 -8.34 -10.66 2.97
C THR A 53 -7.51 -11.78 3.61
N MET A 54 -6.98 -11.56 4.82
CA MET A 54 -6.19 -12.57 5.54
C MET A 54 -7.02 -13.82 5.87
N ARG A 55 -8.30 -13.63 6.25
CA ARG A 55 -9.23 -14.74 6.51
C ARG A 55 -9.48 -15.56 5.25
N GLU A 56 -9.80 -14.92 4.13
CA GLU A 56 -10.12 -15.59 2.86
C GLU A 56 -8.95 -16.41 2.33
N GLN A 57 -7.73 -15.88 2.42
CA GLN A 57 -6.53 -16.57 1.93
C GLN A 57 -5.89 -17.51 2.95
N ASN A 58 -6.35 -17.51 4.20
CA ASN A 58 -5.71 -18.20 5.34
C ASN A 58 -4.20 -17.92 5.44
N GLY A 59 -3.81 -16.64 5.39
CA GLY A 59 -2.41 -16.22 5.34
C GLY A 59 -2.21 -14.75 5.69
N ALA A 60 -1.02 -14.41 6.19
CA ALA A 60 -0.71 -13.09 6.74
C ALA A 60 -0.09 -12.10 5.74
N TYR A 61 0.34 -12.58 4.56
CA TYR A 61 0.99 -11.77 3.53
C TYR A 61 0.19 -11.79 2.24
N ILE A 62 0.25 -10.69 1.51
CA ILE A 62 -0.32 -10.57 0.17
C ILE A 62 0.71 -11.05 -0.84
N THR A 63 0.30 -11.88 -1.81
CA THR A 63 1.14 -12.31 -2.94
C THR A 63 0.26 -12.77 -4.11
N THR A 64 0.86 -13.31 -5.17
CA THR A 64 0.15 -13.84 -6.34
C THR A 64 -0.96 -14.83 -5.92
N GLY A 65 -2.15 -14.63 -6.47
CA GLY A 65 -3.35 -15.42 -6.16
C GLY A 65 -4.19 -14.87 -5.01
N THR A 66 -3.68 -13.93 -4.21
CA THR A 66 -4.47 -13.26 -3.18
C THR A 66 -5.64 -12.50 -3.79
N LYS A 67 -6.84 -12.72 -3.25
CA LYS A 67 -8.03 -11.89 -3.50
C LYS A 67 -8.07 -10.78 -2.44
N LEU A 68 -7.96 -9.53 -2.88
CA LEU A 68 -8.12 -8.38 -2.00
C LEU A 68 -9.61 -8.15 -1.74
N MET A 69 -10.03 -8.41 -0.50
CA MET A 69 -11.42 -8.38 -0.09
C MET A 69 -11.84 -7.00 0.40
N SER A 70 -13.08 -6.60 0.12
CA SER A 70 -13.71 -5.42 0.70
C SER A 70 -14.30 -5.71 2.08
N SER A 71 -14.63 -4.64 2.80
CA SER A 71 -15.38 -4.67 4.06
C SER A 71 -16.79 -5.25 3.94
N GLU A 72 -17.28 -5.44 2.71
CA GLU A 72 -18.59 -6.06 2.43
C GLU A 72 -18.45 -7.52 1.94
N GLY A 73 -17.23 -8.06 1.90
CA GLY A 73 -16.96 -9.43 1.49
C GLY A 73 -16.87 -9.63 -0.03
N ASN A 74 -16.79 -8.55 -0.81
CA ASN A 74 -16.60 -8.65 -2.26
C ASN A 74 -15.11 -8.69 -2.63
N VAL A 75 -14.78 -9.32 -3.75
CA VAL A 75 -13.42 -9.25 -4.32
C VAL A 75 -13.26 -7.90 -5.03
N MET A 76 -12.31 -7.09 -4.58
CA MET A 76 -11.99 -5.80 -5.20
C MET A 76 -10.96 -5.98 -6.32
N LEU A 77 -9.85 -6.65 -6.00
CA LEU A 77 -8.79 -6.99 -6.93
C LEU A 77 -8.25 -8.40 -6.65
N THR A 78 -7.61 -9.01 -7.64
CA THR A 78 -6.83 -10.24 -7.47
C THR A 78 -5.40 -9.99 -7.89
N VAL A 79 -4.43 -10.33 -7.05
CA VAL A 79 -3.00 -10.22 -7.38
C VAL A 79 -2.65 -11.26 -8.44
N THR A 80 -2.24 -10.81 -9.62
CA THR A 80 -1.94 -11.66 -10.78
C THR A 80 -0.44 -11.87 -10.99
N ALA A 81 0.41 -10.99 -10.46
CA ALA A 81 1.86 -11.15 -10.45
C ALA A 81 2.46 -10.45 -9.23
N ASP A 82 3.53 -11.03 -8.69
CA ASP A 82 4.34 -10.49 -7.60
C ASP A 82 5.76 -11.03 -7.76
N THR A 83 6.74 -10.14 -7.94
CA THR A 83 8.15 -10.53 -8.10
C THR A 83 8.93 -10.54 -6.78
N SER A 84 8.39 -9.98 -5.70
CA SER A 84 9.04 -9.94 -4.38
C SER A 84 8.53 -11.04 -3.43
N GLY A 85 7.39 -11.66 -3.74
CA GLY A 85 6.87 -12.90 -3.15
C GLY A 85 6.10 -12.75 -1.85
N ARG A 86 6.15 -11.59 -1.18
CA ARG A 86 5.33 -11.28 0.00
C ARG A 86 5.18 -9.77 0.21
N HIS A 87 4.01 -9.35 0.68
CA HIS A 87 3.77 -7.97 1.10
C HIS A 87 2.96 -7.93 2.39
N ASP A 88 3.26 -6.95 3.25
CA ASP A 88 2.62 -6.79 4.54
C ASP A 88 1.24 -6.10 4.42
N THR A 89 0.32 -6.47 5.33
CA THR A 89 -0.96 -5.78 5.54
C THR A 89 -1.32 -5.67 7.04
N ASN A 90 -0.30 -5.80 7.91
CA ASN A 90 -0.45 -5.90 9.36
C ASN A 90 0.13 -4.68 10.10
N ALA A 91 1.28 -4.15 9.66
CA ALA A 91 1.97 -3.09 10.38
C ALA A 91 1.28 -1.72 10.28
N GLY A 92 0.43 -1.54 9.26
CA GLY A 92 -0.18 -0.28 8.90
C GLY A 92 0.83 0.77 8.46
N CYS A 93 0.34 1.99 8.26
CA CYS A 93 1.13 3.10 7.76
C CYS A 93 1.87 3.87 8.86
N CYS A 94 2.97 4.54 8.51
CA CYS A 94 3.65 5.45 9.43
C CYS A 94 2.83 6.73 9.70
N SER A 95 3.04 7.33 10.87
CA SER A 95 2.40 8.58 11.31
C SER A 95 3.34 9.41 12.18
N CYS A 96 3.11 10.71 12.28
CA CYS A 96 3.88 11.57 13.19
C CYS A 96 3.83 11.07 14.65
N GLU A 97 2.66 10.55 15.09
CA GLU A 97 2.50 10.00 16.43
C GLU A 97 3.28 8.70 16.63
N SER A 98 3.22 7.77 15.66
CA SER A 98 3.97 6.51 15.76
C SER A 98 5.48 6.73 15.64
N ASN A 99 5.92 7.69 14.84
CA ASN A 99 7.34 8.08 14.78
C ASN A 99 7.81 8.63 16.13
N THR A 100 7.02 9.51 16.75
CA THR A 100 7.33 10.07 18.07
C THR A 100 7.52 8.98 19.13
N VAL A 101 6.60 8.00 19.18
CA VAL A 101 6.66 6.92 20.16
C VAL A 101 7.84 5.98 19.92
N ARG A 102 8.21 5.72 18.65
CA ARG A 102 9.23 4.72 18.31
C ARG A 102 10.65 5.28 18.24
N PHE A 103 10.80 6.54 17.83
CA PHE A 103 12.09 7.13 17.45
C PHE A 103 12.39 8.43 18.20
N GLY A 104 11.47 8.89 19.07
CA GLY A 104 11.65 10.07 19.92
C GLY A 104 10.93 11.32 19.41
N HIS A 105 10.72 12.27 20.33
CA HIS A 105 9.90 13.47 20.10
C HIS A 105 10.38 14.37 18.95
N ASP A 106 11.68 14.38 18.65
CA ASP A 106 12.25 15.18 17.56
C ASP A 106 11.72 14.75 16.18
N THR A 107 11.21 13.52 16.05
CA THR A 107 10.63 13.00 14.80
C THR A 107 9.18 13.43 14.56
N ARG A 108 8.55 14.16 15.49
CA ARG A 108 7.13 14.56 15.41
C ARG A 108 6.77 15.33 14.13
N HIS A 109 7.72 16.09 13.59
CA HIS A 109 7.49 16.95 12.43
C HIS A 109 7.87 16.28 11.10
N LEU A 110 8.39 15.05 11.14
CA LEU A 110 8.74 14.32 9.93
C LEU A 110 7.47 13.86 9.22
N HIS A 111 7.48 14.02 7.90
CA HIS A 111 6.39 13.65 7.02
C HIS A 111 6.08 12.15 7.11
N ALA A 112 4.80 11.78 7.08
CA ALA A 112 4.38 10.39 7.22
C ALA A 112 3.31 9.97 6.19
N CYS A 113 3.16 8.66 5.97
CA CYS A 113 2.15 8.09 5.07
C CYS A 113 0.73 8.52 5.46
N ARG A 114 0.46 8.63 6.76
CA ARG A 114 -0.84 9.12 7.23
C ARG A 114 -1.15 10.52 6.73
N ASP A 115 -0.16 11.41 6.61
CA ASP A 115 -0.35 12.76 6.07
C ASP A 115 -0.65 12.70 4.57
N ASN A 116 0.11 11.89 3.83
CA ASN A 116 -0.15 11.62 2.40
C ASN A 116 -1.57 11.11 2.16
N PHE A 117 -2.05 10.14 2.96
CA PHE A 117 -3.42 9.66 2.86
C PHE A 117 -4.45 10.75 3.17
N ILE A 118 -4.24 11.56 4.22
CA ILE A 118 -5.15 12.68 4.53
C ILE A 118 -5.24 13.64 3.34
N LEU A 119 -4.10 14.02 2.75
CA LEU A 119 -4.05 14.95 1.62
C LEU A 119 -4.76 14.39 0.39
N GLU A 120 -4.55 13.11 0.06
CA GLU A 120 -5.10 12.51 -1.15
C GLU A 120 -6.59 12.18 -1.01
N LEU A 121 -6.99 11.61 0.13
CA LEU A 121 -8.39 11.28 0.38
C LEU A 121 -9.27 12.53 0.42
N ALA A 122 -8.75 13.67 0.89
CA ALA A 122 -9.47 14.94 0.88
C ALA A 122 -9.89 15.38 -0.55
N ARG A 123 -9.13 14.99 -1.59
CA ARG A 123 -9.47 15.29 -2.99
C ARG A 123 -10.73 14.55 -3.46
N HIS A 124 -11.12 13.50 -2.74
CA HIS A 124 -12.29 12.66 -3.01
C HIS A 124 -13.43 12.91 -2.00
N GLY A 125 -13.38 14.01 -1.25
CA GLY A 125 -14.39 14.34 -0.24
C GLY A 125 -14.35 13.45 1.02
N MET A 126 -13.29 12.67 1.19
CA MET A 126 -13.05 11.82 2.36
C MET A 126 -12.22 12.55 3.43
N THR A 127 -12.17 11.98 4.61
CA THR A 127 -11.53 12.54 5.80
C THR A 127 -10.59 11.53 6.46
N LYS A 128 -9.92 11.94 7.53
CA LYS A 128 -9.06 11.06 8.35
C LYS A 128 -9.76 9.77 8.82
N ARG A 129 -11.10 9.77 8.98
CA ARG A 129 -11.86 8.61 9.44
C ARG A 129 -11.89 7.47 8.41
N ASP A 130 -11.64 7.81 7.15
CA ASP A 130 -11.78 6.87 6.02
C ASP A 130 -10.47 6.11 5.78
N ILE A 131 -9.37 6.49 6.46
CA ILE A 131 -8.10 5.75 6.46
C ILE A 131 -8.27 4.42 7.21
N VAL A 132 -8.22 3.33 6.45
CA VAL A 132 -8.27 1.94 6.93
C VAL A 132 -6.87 1.30 6.98
N PRO A 133 -6.73 0.08 7.56
CA PRO A 133 -5.52 -0.72 7.36
C PRO A 133 -5.17 -0.81 5.87
N ASN A 134 -3.92 -0.49 5.55
CA ASN A 134 -3.40 -0.47 4.19
C ASN A 134 -2.54 -1.71 3.91
N ILE A 135 -2.27 -1.96 2.62
CA ILE A 135 -1.23 -2.88 2.19
C ILE A 135 0.09 -2.09 2.13
N ASN A 136 1.18 -2.66 2.60
CA ASN A 136 2.53 -2.12 2.51
C ASN A 136 3.28 -2.91 1.41
N PHE A 137 3.08 -2.56 0.14
CA PHE A 137 3.79 -3.24 -0.95
C PHE A 137 5.30 -3.04 -0.83
N PHE A 138 6.06 -4.10 -1.11
CA PHE A 138 7.53 -4.20 -1.02
C PHE A 138 8.16 -4.02 0.37
N MET A 139 7.39 -3.59 1.37
CA MET A 139 7.84 -3.50 2.76
C MET A 139 8.04 -4.91 3.34
N ASN A 140 9.18 -5.12 4.00
CA ASN A 140 9.48 -6.38 4.67
C ASN A 140 9.12 -6.30 6.17
N VAL A 141 8.03 -6.98 6.55
CA VAL A 141 7.59 -7.08 7.94
C VAL A 141 7.49 -8.54 8.35
N PRO A 142 8.60 -9.22 8.70
CA PRO A 142 8.56 -10.60 9.12
C PRO A 142 7.81 -10.77 10.44
N ILE A 143 6.91 -11.76 10.46
CA ILE A 143 6.22 -12.27 11.65
C ILE A 143 6.99 -13.51 12.13
N SER A 144 7.59 -13.41 13.31
CA SER A 144 8.29 -14.52 13.95
C SER A 144 7.31 -15.52 14.58
N GLN A 145 7.80 -16.72 14.95
CA GLN A 145 6.96 -17.78 15.53
C GLN A 145 6.26 -17.38 16.85
N ASN A 146 6.84 -16.44 17.61
CA ASN A 146 6.22 -15.93 18.84
C ASN A 146 5.24 -14.76 18.59
N GLY A 147 4.97 -14.43 17.32
CA GLY A 147 4.08 -13.34 16.91
C GLY A 147 4.73 -11.96 16.88
N ALA A 148 6.02 -11.82 17.24
CA ALA A 148 6.70 -10.53 17.14
C ALA A 148 6.88 -10.13 15.67
N MET A 149 6.60 -8.85 15.39
CA MET A 149 6.78 -8.22 14.09
C MET A 149 7.94 -7.23 14.17
N THR A 150 8.80 -7.24 13.16
CA THR A 150 9.87 -6.24 12.99
C THR A 150 9.77 -5.61 11.61
N ILE A 151 10.27 -4.38 11.48
CA ILE A 151 10.46 -3.77 10.17
C ILE A 151 11.92 -4.02 9.80
N ASP A 152 12.11 -4.68 8.67
CA ASP A 152 13.43 -5.09 8.18
C ASP A 152 13.69 -4.44 6.82
N ASP A 153 14.90 -4.64 6.27
CA ASP A 153 15.29 -4.12 4.96
C ASP A 153 14.29 -4.55 3.88
N GLY A 154 13.95 -3.61 2.99
CA GLY A 154 13.06 -3.85 1.86
C GLY A 154 13.56 -5.01 1.00
N ILE A 155 12.63 -5.85 0.53
CA ILE A 155 12.97 -7.07 -0.22
C ILE A 155 12.98 -6.89 -1.74
N SER A 156 12.52 -5.74 -2.24
CA SER A 156 12.43 -5.45 -3.66
C SER A 156 13.76 -5.03 -4.28
N ALA A 157 14.01 -5.52 -5.49
CA ALA A 157 15.05 -5.02 -6.39
C ALA A 157 14.49 -3.97 -7.37
N PRO A 158 15.34 -3.14 -8.01
CA PRO A 158 14.90 -2.21 -9.04
C PRO A 158 14.11 -2.91 -10.16
N GLY A 159 12.89 -2.44 -10.42
CA GLY A 159 11.99 -2.99 -11.43
C GLY A 159 11.06 -4.09 -10.91
N ASP A 160 11.16 -4.47 -9.64
CA ASP A 160 10.18 -5.36 -9.01
C ASP A 160 8.79 -4.74 -9.05
N HIS A 161 7.79 -5.62 -9.18
CA HIS A 161 6.42 -5.18 -9.34
C HIS A 161 5.42 -6.15 -8.73
N VAL A 162 4.28 -5.57 -8.39
CA VAL A 162 3.04 -6.28 -8.09
C VAL A 162 1.99 -5.85 -9.11
N GLU A 163 1.24 -6.79 -9.64
CA GLU A 163 0.14 -6.55 -10.57
C GLU A 163 -1.16 -7.15 -10.03
N MET A 164 -2.24 -6.41 -10.22
CA MET A 164 -3.57 -6.79 -9.76
C MET A 164 -4.59 -6.57 -10.87
N LEU A 165 -5.52 -7.50 -11.01
CA LEU A 165 -6.70 -7.39 -11.89
C LEU A 165 -7.91 -6.92 -11.08
N ALA A 166 -8.56 -5.85 -11.54
CA ALA A 166 -9.72 -5.28 -10.87
C ALA A 166 -11.00 -6.10 -11.17
N ALA A 167 -11.66 -6.58 -10.11
CA ALA A 167 -12.94 -7.29 -10.19
C ALA A 167 -14.16 -6.36 -10.15
N MET A 168 -13.94 -5.11 -9.74
CA MET A 168 -14.89 -3.99 -9.75
C MET A 168 -14.15 -2.69 -10.10
N ASP A 169 -14.87 -1.58 -10.27
CA ASP A 169 -14.22 -0.28 -10.38
C ASP A 169 -13.68 0.14 -9.00
N VAL A 170 -12.38 0.39 -8.92
CA VAL A 170 -11.72 0.75 -7.65
C VAL A 170 -10.99 2.09 -7.75
N LEU A 171 -11.08 2.87 -6.69
CA LEU A 171 -10.17 3.98 -6.44
C LEU A 171 -8.94 3.42 -5.70
N CYS A 172 -7.79 3.46 -6.35
CA CYS A 172 -6.50 3.16 -5.73
C CYS A 172 -5.94 4.46 -5.12
N VAL A 173 -5.52 4.40 -3.85
CA VAL A 173 -4.88 5.51 -3.15
C VAL A 173 -3.55 5.03 -2.60
N ILE A 174 -2.48 5.71 -3.00
CA ILE A 174 -1.10 5.38 -2.66
C ILE A 174 -0.49 6.51 -1.85
N SER A 175 0.24 6.14 -0.81
CA SER A 175 1.29 6.96 -0.22
C SER A 175 2.64 6.33 -0.57
N ASN A 176 3.45 7.02 -1.39
CA ASN A 176 4.84 6.63 -1.58
C ASN A 176 5.62 6.97 -0.30
N CYS A 177 5.97 5.93 0.48
CA CYS A 177 6.29 6.05 1.90
C CYS A 177 7.49 6.99 2.16
N PRO A 178 7.36 8.02 3.01
CA PRO A 178 8.43 8.97 3.30
C PRO A 178 9.33 8.58 4.48
N GLN A 179 9.17 7.37 5.01
CA GLN A 179 9.85 6.95 6.23
C GLN A 179 11.37 6.87 6.04
N ILE A 180 12.10 7.45 6.99
CA ILE A 180 13.57 7.46 7.05
C ILE A 180 14.12 7.02 8.41
N ASN A 181 13.26 6.75 9.39
CA ASN A 181 13.69 6.40 10.76
C ASN A 181 13.85 4.88 10.96
N ASN A 182 13.60 4.08 9.93
CA ASN A 182 13.74 2.62 9.94
C ASN A 182 14.04 2.12 8.50
N PRO A 183 14.43 0.85 8.32
CA PRO A 183 14.97 0.36 7.05
C PRO A 183 13.92 0.08 5.96
N CYS A 184 12.63 0.36 6.17
CA CYS A 184 11.57 -0.06 5.24
C CYS A 184 11.73 0.42 3.80
N ASN A 185 12.48 1.51 3.58
CA ASN A 185 12.77 2.13 2.29
C ASN A 185 14.28 2.22 2.01
N GLY A 186 15.11 1.42 2.68
CA GLY A 186 16.57 1.57 2.62
C GLY A 186 17.08 2.93 3.12
N PHE A 187 16.29 3.62 3.95
CA PHE A 187 16.53 4.98 4.47
C PHE A 187 16.54 6.11 3.43
N ASP A 188 16.26 5.83 2.16
CA ASP A 188 16.26 6.80 1.06
C ASP A 188 14.99 6.65 0.20
N PRO A 189 13.91 7.41 0.49
CA PRO A 189 12.68 7.32 -0.28
C PRO A 189 12.87 7.67 -1.76
N THR A 190 12.42 6.78 -2.64
CA THR A 190 12.58 6.87 -4.10
C THR A 190 11.24 7.00 -4.82
N PRO A 191 11.21 7.53 -6.06
CA PRO A 191 9.98 7.55 -6.85
C PRO A 191 9.59 6.14 -7.33
N ILE A 192 8.30 5.95 -7.55
CA ILE A 192 7.71 4.69 -8.02
C ILE A 192 6.94 4.92 -9.31
N ARG A 193 6.60 3.83 -10.00
CA ARG A 193 5.77 3.88 -11.20
C ARG A 193 4.51 3.05 -11.03
N VAL A 194 3.39 3.63 -11.45
CA VAL A 194 2.10 2.93 -11.56
C VAL A 194 1.68 2.87 -13.02
N VAL A 195 1.26 1.70 -13.48
CA VAL A 195 0.74 1.48 -14.83
C VAL A 195 -0.64 0.87 -14.77
N ILE A 196 -1.61 1.46 -15.47
CA ILE A 196 -2.97 0.93 -15.61
C ILE A 196 -3.19 0.50 -17.06
N ARG A 197 -3.69 -0.72 -17.27
CA ARG A 197 -3.93 -1.32 -18.60
C ARG A 197 -5.32 -1.90 -18.74
N GLY A 198 -5.82 -1.96 -19.97
CA GLY A 198 -7.17 -2.39 -20.34
C GLY A 198 -7.86 -1.31 -21.13
#